data_AF-A0A1D1YNA9-F1
#
_entry.id   AF-A0A1D1YNA9-F1
#
_cell.length_a   1.000
_cell.length_b   1.000
_cell.length_c   1.000
_cell.angle_alpha   90.00
_cell.angle_beta   90.00
_cell.angle_gamma   90.00
#
_symmetry.space_group_name_H-M   'P 1'
#
loop_
_entity.id
_entity.type
_entity.pdbx_description
1 polymer ?
#
loop_
_entity_poly.entity_id
_entity_poly.type
_entity_poly.pdbx_seq_one_letter_code
_entity_poly.pdbx_strand_id
1 'polypeptide(L)'
;MLCTIPPLVVAGAAMATLMTKMASRGQTAYAEASVVVEQTIGAIRTVASFTGEKLAVKKYSKSLKSAYKASCQEGLAAGLGLGAVMCIMFLGYSLGIWYGAKLILDKGYTGGKVINVIFAVLTASFSLGQASPCISAFAAGRAAGFKMFETINRKPEIDAYDTTGKKLDDIRGDIELKDVYFSYPARPDEHIFTGFSLSIPSGTTLALVGQSGSGKSTVISLIERFYDPHSGEVLIDGINLKEFQLRWIRGKIGLVSQEPVLFASTIRENIAYGKQDATLEEIRAATELANASKFIDKMPQGL
;
A
#
# COMPACT_ATOMS: atom_id res chain seq x y z
N MET A 1 29.73 -35.82 -21.91
CA MET A 1 29.11 -35.25 -20.69
C MET A 1 28.73 -33.79 -20.85
N LEU A 2 29.57 -32.91 -21.42
CA LEU A 2 29.14 -31.51 -21.63
C LEU A 2 27.86 -31.34 -22.46
N CYS A 3 27.55 -32.26 -23.38
CA CYS A 3 26.33 -32.21 -24.19
C CYS A 3 25.02 -32.34 -23.38
N THR A 4 25.06 -32.87 -22.15
CA THR A 4 23.86 -32.98 -21.29
C THR A 4 23.62 -31.72 -20.45
N ILE A 5 24.57 -30.78 -20.42
CA ILE A 5 24.48 -29.53 -19.65
C ILE A 5 23.41 -28.59 -20.23
N PRO A 6 23.41 -28.22 -21.53
CA PRO A 6 22.43 -27.27 -22.05
C PRO A 6 20.97 -27.75 -21.90
N PRO A 7 20.62 -29.02 -22.20
CA PRO A 7 19.25 -29.51 -21.99
C PRO A 7 18.80 -29.45 -20.52
N LEU A 8 19.67 -29.79 -19.57
CA LEU A 8 19.33 -29.79 -18.15
C LEU A 8 19.15 -28.36 -17.61
N VAL A 9 20.03 -27.44 -18.02
CA VAL A 9 19.94 -26.02 -17.64
C VAL A 9 18.68 -25.38 -18.23
N VAL A 10 18.40 -25.62 -19.51
CA VAL A 10 17.18 -25.10 -20.17
C VAL A 10 15.92 -25.66 -19.51
N ALA A 11 15.88 -26.96 -19.21
CA ALA A 11 14.72 -27.56 -18.53
C ALA A 11 14.53 -27.00 -17.11
N GLY A 12 15.62 -26.84 -16.34
CA GLY A 12 15.58 -26.24 -15.01
C GLY A 12 15.13 -24.77 -15.03
N ALA A 13 15.68 -23.97 -15.94
CA ALA A 13 15.30 -22.56 -16.10
C ALA A 13 13.85 -22.40 -16.60
N ALA A 14 13.41 -23.22 -17.55
CA ALA A 14 12.03 -23.23 -18.03
C ALA A 14 11.06 -23.61 -16.90
N MET A 15 11.38 -24.64 -16.10
CA MET A 15 10.58 -25.00 -14.93
C MET A 15 10.51 -23.84 -13.93
N ALA A 16 11.66 -23.29 -13.54
CA ALA A 16 11.75 -22.17 -12.61
C ALA A 16 10.90 -20.96 -13.04
N THR A 17 11.07 -20.53 -14.30
CA THR A 17 10.34 -19.38 -14.85
C THR A 17 8.84 -19.63 -14.98
N LEU A 18 8.43 -20.82 -15.44
CA LEU A 18 7.02 -21.22 -15.49
C LEU A 18 6.40 -21.24 -14.10
N MET A 19 7.07 -21.83 -13.11
CA MET A 19 6.59 -21.85 -11.73
C MET A 19 6.42 -20.44 -11.16
N THR A 20 7.43 -19.57 -11.28
CA THR A 20 7.33 -18.19 -10.78
C THR A 20 6.18 -17.42 -11.45
N LYS A 21 6.02 -17.57 -12.77
CA LYS A 21 4.96 -16.89 -13.52
C LYS A 21 3.57 -17.40 -13.15
N MET A 22 3.43 -18.70 -12.93
CA MET A 22 2.15 -19.32 -12.58
C MET A 22 1.77 -19.06 -11.12
N ALA A 23 2.73 -19.11 -10.20
CA ALA A 23 2.55 -18.70 -8.81
C ALA A 23 2.12 -17.22 -8.71
N SER A 24 2.76 -16.33 -9.48
CA SER A 24 2.35 -14.92 -9.57
C SER A 24 0.91 -14.76 -10.06
N ARG A 25 0.50 -15.53 -11.09
CA ARG A 25 -0.87 -15.52 -11.61
C ARG A 25 -1.87 -16.03 -10.58
N GLY A 26 -1.53 -17.08 -9.86
CA GLY A 26 -2.31 -17.59 -8.72
C GLY A 26 -2.49 -16.53 -7.64
N GLN A 27 -1.40 -15.86 -7.26
CA GLN A 27 -1.42 -14.79 -6.27
C GLN A 27 -2.31 -13.61 -6.68
N THR A 28 -2.25 -13.17 -7.95
CA THR A 28 -3.14 -12.10 -8.44
C THR A 28 -4.62 -12.50 -8.41
N ALA A 29 -4.95 -13.75 -8.77
CA ALA A 29 -6.33 -14.23 -8.71
C ALA A 29 -6.84 -14.35 -7.26
N TYR A 30 -5.96 -14.68 -6.30
CA TYR A 30 -6.27 -14.64 -4.87
C TYR A 30 -6.43 -13.22 -4.35
N ALA A 31 -5.61 -12.27 -4.81
CA ALA A 31 -5.72 -10.87 -4.40
C ALA A 31 -7.10 -10.27 -4.74
N GLU A 32 -7.66 -10.60 -5.91
CA GLU A 32 -9.03 -10.20 -6.26
C GLU A 32 -10.07 -10.76 -5.28
N ALA A 33 -9.90 -12.01 -4.83
CA ALA A 33 -10.78 -12.61 -3.83
C ALA A 33 -10.62 -11.93 -2.46
N SER A 34 -9.39 -11.58 -2.07
CA SER A 34 -9.10 -10.82 -0.85
C SER A 34 -9.76 -9.44 -0.85
N VAL A 35 -9.73 -8.71 -1.97
CA VAL A 35 -10.42 -7.40 -2.09
C VAL A 35 -11.92 -7.55 -1.85
N VAL A 36 -12.55 -8.60 -2.38
CA VAL A 36 -13.99 -8.86 -2.14
C VAL A 36 -14.26 -9.09 -0.66
N VAL A 37 -13.41 -9.83 0.04
CA VAL A 37 -13.54 -10.08 1.48
C VAL A 37 -13.35 -8.79 2.27
N GLU A 38 -12.30 -8.02 1.97
CA GLU A 38 -12.00 -6.75 2.64
C GLU A 38 -13.15 -5.76 2.53
N GLN A 39 -13.71 -5.58 1.33
CA GLN A 39 -14.89 -4.72 1.11
C GLN A 39 -16.13 -5.24 1.85
N THR A 40 -16.36 -6.56 1.84
CA THR A 40 -17.54 -7.17 2.48
C THR A 40 -17.47 -7.03 4.00
N ILE A 41 -16.30 -7.29 4.59
CA ILE A 41 -16.10 -7.20 6.05
C ILE A 41 -16.06 -5.74 6.49
N GLY A 42 -15.36 -4.87 5.75
CA GLY A 42 -15.30 -3.44 6.03
C GLY A 42 -16.69 -2.78 6.06
N ALA A 43 -17.60 -3.24 5.20
CA ALA A 43 -18.99 -2.77 5.14
C ALA A 43 -20.01 -3.81 5.66
N ILE A 44 -19.64 -4.65 6.64
CA ILE A 44 -20.47 -5.79 7.07
C ILE A 44 -21.88 -5.39 7.52
N ARG A 45 -22.04 -4.25 8.19
CA ARG A 45 -23.34 -3.73 8.62
C ARG A 45 -24.24 -3.41 7.42
N THR A 46 -23.67 -2.82 6.37
CA THR A 46 -24.37 -2.53 5.12
C THR A 46 -24.79 -3.83 4.44
N VAL A 47 -23.87 -4.79 4.30
CA VAL A 47 -24.16 -6.10 3.70
C VAL A 47 -25.32 -6.81 4.42
N ALA A 48 -25.29 -6.84 5.76
CA ALA A 48 -26.36 -7.44 6.56
C ALA A 48 -27.68 -6.67 6.46
N SER A 49 -27.66 -5.34 6.46
CA SER A 49 -28.87 -4.52 6.34
C SER A 49 -29.62 -4.72 5.02
N PHE A 50 -28.89 -5.03 3.95
CA PHE A 50 -29.45 -5.37 2.64
C PHE A 50 -29.67 -6.86 2.43
N THR A 51 -29.45 -7.72 3.44
CA THR A 51 -29.50 -9.20 3.33
C THR A 51 -28.65 -9.76 2.19
N GLY A 52 -27.49 -9.11 1.96
CA GLY A 52 -26.61 -9.33 0.81
C GLY A 52 -25.60 -10.45 1.00
N GLU A 53 -25.63 -11.21 2.09
CA GLU A 53 -24.62 -12.21 2.46
C GLU A 53 -24.50 -13.30 1.38
N LYS A 54 -25.63 -13.78 0.86
CA LYS A 54 -25.64 -14.78 -0.23
C LYS A 54 -24.97 -14.24 -1.50
N LEU A 55 -25.17 -12.97 -1.81
CA LEU A 55 -24.54 -12.33 -2.97
C LEU A 55 -23.03 -12.19 -2.76
N ALA A 56 -22.60 -11.79 -1.56
CA ALA A 56 -21.19 -11.68 -1.21
C ALA A 56 -20.47 -13.04 -1.30
N VAL A 57 -21.06 -14.09 -0.72
CA VAL A 57 -20.54 -15.47 -0.82
C VAL A 57 -20.47 -15.93 -2.27
N LYS A 58 -21.49 -15.64 -3.09
CA LYS A 58 -21.48 -15.99 -4.52
C LYS A 58 -20.38 -15.25 -5.28
N LYS A 59 -20.14 -13.97 -5.01
CA LYS A 59 -19.05 -13.19 -5.60
C LYS A 59 -17.69 -13.77 -5.21
N TYR A 60 -17.48 -14.06 -3.93
CA TYR A 60 -16.24 -14.68 -3.44
C TYR A 60 -16.00 -16.06 -4.07
N SER A 61 -17.03 -16.91 -4.11
CA SER A 61 -16.96 -18.23 -4.77
C SER A 61 -16.62 -18.11 -6.26
N LYS A 62 -17.15 -17.10 -6.96
CA LYS A 62 -16.80 -16.83 -8.36
C LYS A 62 -15.32 -16.46 -8.53
N SER A 63 -14.78 -15.59 -7.68
CA SER A 63 -13.36 -15.22 -7.71
C SER A 63 -12.47 -16.42 -7.38
N LEU A 64 -12.86 -17.24 -6.39
CA LEU A 64 -12.15 -18.47 -6.04
C LEU A 64 -12.08 -19.49 -7.18
N LYS A 65 -13.10 -19.60 -8.05
CA LYS A 65 -13.02 -20.50 -9.21
C LYS A 65 -11.90 -20.12 -10.17
N SER A 66 -11.62 -18.82 -10.34
CA SER A 66 -10.50 -18.33 -11.15
C SER A 66 -9.16 -18.72 -10.52
N ALA A 67 -9.02 -18.48 -9.21
CA ALA A 67 -7.83 -18.86 -8.45
C ALA A 67 -7.60 -20.38 -8.48
N TYR A 68 -8.64 -21.18 -8.26
CA TYR A 68 -8.57 -22.64 -8.33
C TYR A 68 -8.09 -23.15 -9.70
N LYS A 69 -8.62 -22.58 -10.79
CA LYS A 69 -8.18 -22.95 -12.15
C LYS A 69 -6.71 -22.58 -12.36
N ALA A 70 -6.26 -21.42 -11.89
CA ALA A 70 -4.86 -21.02 -11.95
C ALA A 70 -3.95 -21.96 -11.15
N SER A 71 -4.34 -22.31 -9.92
CA SER A 71 -3.58 -23.26 -9.08
C SER A 71 -3.54 -24.68 -9.65
N CYS A 72 -4.62 -25.14 -10.28
CA CYS A 72 -4.63 -26.45 -10.95
C CYS A 72 -3.68 -26.47 -12.16
N GLN A 73 -3.68 -25.40 -12.96
CA GLN A 73 -2.71 -25.23 -14.05
C GLN A 73 -1.27 -25.16 -13.51
N GLU A 74 -1.06 -24.44 -12.39
CA GLU A 74 0.23 -24.32 -11.73
C GLU A 74 0.75 -25.69 -11.27
N GLY A 75 -0.09 -26.48 -10.60
CA GLY A 75 0.25 -27.85 -10.19
C GLY A 75 0.59 -28.76 -11.36
N LEU A 76 -0.13 -28.65 -12.48
CA LEU A 76 0.15 -29.44 -13.68
C LEU A 76 1.48 -29.03 -14.34
N ALA A 77 1.76 -27.73 -14.46
CA ALA A 77 3.02 -27.24 -14.99
C ALA A 77 4.21 -27.56 -14.06
N ALA A 78 4.00 -27.47 -12.75
CA ALA A 78 4.94 -27.89 -11.71
C ALA A 78 5.33 -29.37 -11.85
N GLY A 79 4.33 -30.24 -11.93
CA GLY A 79 4.53 -31.68 -12.06
C GLY A 79 5.22 -32.07 -13.37
N LEU A 80 4.77 -31.53 -14.50
CA LEU A 80 5.42 -31.76 -15.80
C LEU A 80 6.84 -31.22 -15.84
N GLY A 81 7.07 -30.02 -15.29
CA GLY A 81 8.40 -29.41 -15.21
C GLY A 81 9.37 -30.24 -14.39
N LEU A 82 8.98 -30.67 -13.18
CA LEU A 82 9.80 -31.52 -12.32
C LEU A 82 10.06 -32.88 -12.97
N GLY A 83 9.04 -33.48 -13.57
CA GLY A 83 9.16 -34.76 -14.29
C GLY A 83 10.12 -34.68 -15.47
N ALA A 84 10.08 -33.60 -16.26
CA ALA A 84 10.98 -33.40 -17.39
C ALA A 84 12.44 -33.24 -16.93
N VAL A 85 12.69 -32.45 -15.87
CA VAL A 85 14.04 -32.29 -15.30
C VAL A 85 14.59 -33.63 -14.80
N MET A 86 13.78 -34.40 -14.06
CA MET A 86 14.18 -35.72 -13.56
C MET A 86 14.46 -36.71 -14.69
N CYS A 87 13.63 -36.72 -15.75
CA CYS A 87 13.83 -37.56 -16.92
C CYS A 87 15.16 -37.26 -17.63
N ILE A 88 15.44 -35.98 -17.91
CA ILE A 88 16.70 -35.55 -18.54
C ILE A 88 17.90 -35.90 -17.65
N MET A 89 17.76 -35.76 -16.34
CA MET A 89 18.80 -36.13 -15.38
C MET A 89 19.13 -37.63 -15.45
N PHE A 90 18.13 -38.52 -15.41
CA PHE A 90 18.35 -39.97 -15.51
C PHE A 90 18.90 -40.40 -16.87
N LEU A 91 18.44 -39.78 -17.97
CA LEU A 91 19.03 -40.00 -19.29
C LEU A 91 20.50 -39.56 -19.34
N GLY A 92 20.83 -38.45 -18.68
CA GLY A 92 22.20 -37.95 -18.51
C GLY A 92 23.08 -38.93 -17.73
N TYR A 93 22.58 -39.50 -16.63
CA TYR A 93 23.27 -40.56 -15.87
C TYR A 93 23.48 -41.83 -16.71
N SER A 94 22.47 -42.26 -17.44
CA SER A 94 22.53 -43.46 -18.29
C SER A 94 23.58 -43.33 -19.40
N LEU A 95 23.54 -42.21 -20.14
CA LEU A 95 24.55 -41.88 -21.15
C LEU A 95 25.95 -41.71 -20.52
N GLY A 96 25.96 -41.09 -19.33
CA GLY A 96 27.03 -41.05 -18.32
C GLY A 96 27.82 -42.35 -18.24
N ILE A 97 27.13 -43.34 -17.71
CA ILE A 97 27.66 -44.65 -17.37
C ILE A 97 28.00 -45.44 -18.63
N TRP A 98 27.16 -45.40 -19.67
CA TRP A 98 27.41 -46.14 -20.92
C TRP A 98 28.71 -45.69 -21.62
N TYR A 99 28.87 -44.39 -21.83
CA TYR A 99 30.09 -43.87 -22.46
C TYR A 99 31.31 -44.00 -21.54
N GLY A 100 31.09 -43.82 -20.23
CA GLY A 100 32.10 -44.04 -19.20
C GLY A 100 32.64 -45.47 -19.18
N ALA A 101 31.77 -46.48 -19.32
CA ALA A 101 32.17 -47.88 -19.40
C ALA A 101 33.05 -48.16 -20.63
N LYS A 102 32.71 -47.58 -21.79
CA LYS A 102 33.53 -47.69 -23.01
C LYS A 102 34.93 -47.07 -22.84
N LEU A 103 35.03 -45.93 -22.16
CA LEU A 103 36.30 -45.27 -21.83
C LEU A 103 37.20 -46.09 -20.89
N ILE A 104 36.60 -46.84 -19.96
CA ILE A 104 37.33 -47.74 -19.07
C ILE A 104 37.94 -48.89 -19.88
N LEU A 105 37.15 -49.48 -20.79
CA LEU A 105 37.57 -50.60 -21.65
C LEU A 105 38.61 -50.20 -22.70
N ASP A 106 38.41 -49.08 -23.40
CA ASP A 106 39.21 -48.70 -24.58
C ASP A 106 40.42 -47.82 -24.25
N LYS A 107 40.37 -47.05 -23.15
CA LYS A 107 41.36 -45.98 -22.86
C LYS A 107 41.96 -46.04 -21.45
N GLY A 108 41.70 -47.11 -20.68
CA GLY A 108 42.30 -47.32 -19.35
C GLY A 108 41.87 -46.32 -18.28
N TYR A 109 40.68 -45.70 -18.42
CA TYR A 109 40.13 -44.85 -17.37
C TYR A 109 39.79 -45.68 -16.12
N THR A 110 39.97 -45.09 -14.94
CA THR A 110 39.55 -45.70 -13.67
C THR A 110 38.06 -45.41 -13.41
N GLY A 111 37.30 -46.38 -12.90
CA GLY A 111 35.88 -46.19 -12.58
C GLY A 111 35.60 -44.99 -11.66
N GLY A 112 36.49 -44.74 -10.69
CA GLY A 112 36.40 -43.57 -9.81
C GLY A 112 36.49 -42.23 -10.55
N LYS A 113 37.31 -42.11 -11.60
CA LYS A 113 37.41 -40.89 -12.41
C LYS A 113 36.14 -40.63 -13.20
N VAL A 114 35.53 -41.68 -13.76
CA VAL A 114 34.29 -41.60 -14.53
C VAL A 114 33.13 -41.15 -13.64
N ILE A 115 32.96 -41.76 -12.47
CA ILE A 115 31.89 -41.40 -11.52
C ILE A 115 32.07 -39.95 -11.04
N ASN A 116 33.29 -39.54 -10.70
CA ASN A 116 33.58 -38.18 -10.25
C ASN A 116 33.18 -37.12 -11.30
N VAL A 117 33.54 -37.35 -12.57
CA VAL A 117 33.18 -36.43 -13.67
C VAL A 117 31.66 -36.36 -13.88
N ILE A 118 30.95 -37.49 -13.81
CA ILE A 118 29.49 -37.52 -13.97
C ILE A 118 28.81 -36.72 -12.85
N PHE A 119 29.19 -36.98 -11.58
CA PHE A 119 28.61 -36.27 -10.44
C PHE A 119 28.94 -34.77 -10.45
N ALA A 120 30.19 -34.40 -10.75
CA ALA A 120 30.59 -33.00 -10.81
C ALA A 120 29.80 -32.22 -11.87
N VAL A 121 29.67 -32.78 -13.08
CA VAL A 121 28.97 -32.12 -14.20
C VAL A 121 27.47 -32.03 -13.94
N LEU A 122 26.83 -33.10 -13.48
CA LEU A 122 25.38 -33.10 -13.25
C LEU A 122 24.98 -32.22 -12.07
N THR A 123 25.74 -32.28 -10.96
CA THR A 123 25.51 -31.40 -9.80
C THR A 123 25.67 -29.93 -10.18
N ALA A 124 26.74 -29.57 -10.88
CA ALA A 124 26.97 -28.19 -11.32
C ALA A 124 25.86 -27.69 -12.27
N SER A 125 25.41 -28.54 -13.19
CA SER A 125 24.33 -28.22 -14.13
C SER A 125 22.99 -28.00 -13.42
N PHE A 126 22.69 -28.83 -12.42
CA PHE A 126 21.48 -28.69 -11.60
C PHE A 126 21.51 -27.40 -10.76
N SER A 127 22.63 -27.11 -10.09
CA SER A 127 22.81 -25.87 -9.33
C SER A 127 22.66 -24.61 -10.21
N LEU A 128 23.16 -24.65 -11.45
CA LEU A 128 23.00 -23.53 -12.38
C LEU A 128 21.53 -23.34 -12.81
N GLY A 129 20.79 -24.43 -13.03
CA GLY A 129 19.34 -24.36 -13.29
C GLY A 129 18.55 -23.76 -12.12
N GLN A 130 18.92 -24.11 -10.89
CA GLN A 130 18.31 -23.60 -9.65
C GLN A 130 18.69 -22.15 -9.30
N ALA A 131 19.69 -21.56 -9.97
CA ALA A 131 20.02 -20.14 -9.81
C ALA A 131 19.06 -19.21 -10.57
N SER A 132 18.31 -19.72 -11.56
CA SER A 132 17.40 -18.92 -12.38
C SER A 132 16.29 -18.19 -11.58
N PRO A 133 15.60 -18.82 -10.60
CA PRO A 133 14.66 -18.11 -9.73
C PRO A 133 15.26 -16.92 -8.98
N CYS A 134 16.52 -17.01 -8.55
CA CYS A 134 17.19 -15.94 -7.80
C CYS A 134 17.32 -14.66 -8.63
N ILE A 135 17.58 -14.79 -9.94
CA ILE A 135 17.66 -13.65 -10.88
C ILE A 135 16.30 -12.97 -10.99
N SER A 136 15.22 -13.75 -11.14
CA SER A 136 13.85 -13.22 -11.21
C SER A 136 13.44 -12.54 -9.90
N ALA A 137 13.77 -13.13 -8.75
CA ALA A 137 13.51 -12.55 -7.44
C ALA A 137 14.26 -11.22 -7.25
N PHE A 138 15.52 -11.15 -7.68
CA PHE A 138 16.30 -9.91 -7.64
C PHE A 138 15.69 -8.80 -8.51
N ALA A 139 15.23 -9.15 -9.73
CA ALA A 139 14.55 -8.20 -10.61
C ALA A 139 13.23 -7.68 -10.00
N ALA A 140 12.43 -8.56 -9.40
CA ALA A 140 11.20 -8.18 -8.70
C ALA A 140 11.50 -7.28 -7.49
N GLY A 141 12.52 -7.63 -6.70
CA GLY A 141 12.99 -6.82 -5.58
C GLY A 141 13.44 -5.42 -6.01
N ARG A 142 14.16 -5.32 -7.14
CA ARG A 142 14.56 -4.03 -7.72
C ARG A 142 13.36 -3.18 -8.13
N ALA A 143 12.34 -3.78 -8.75
CA ALA A 143 11.13 -3.06 -9.17
C ALA A 143 10.30 -2.59 -7.98
N ALA A 144 10.14 -3.42 -6.95
CA ALA A 144 9.47 -3.05 -5.70
C ALA A 144 10.24 -1.93 -4.97
N GLY A 145 11.56 -2.08 -4.86
CA GLY A 145 12.44 -1.07 -4.28
C GLY A 145 12.35 0.28 -4.99
N PHE A 146 12.27 0.28 -6.33
CA PHE A 146 12.10 1.51 -7.10
C PHE A 146 10.84 2.29 -6.69
N LYS A 147 9.67 1.63 -6.58
CA LYS A 147 8.42 2.29 -6.14
C LYS A 147 8.49 2.81 -4.71
N MET A 148 9.15 2.07 -3.82
CA MET A 148 9.39 2.52 -2.45
C MET A 148 10.25 3.78 -2.43
N PHE A 149 11.38 3.78 -3.14
CA PHE A 149 12.27 4.93 -3.23
C PHE A 149 11.63 6.12 -3.95
N GLU A 150 10.79 5.90 -4.95
CA GLU A 150 9.99 6.95 -5.58
C GLU A 150 9.08 7.65 -4.56
N THR A 151 8.43 6.89 -3.67
CA THR A 151 7.58 7.45 -2.62
C THR A 151 8.40 8.18 -1.55
N ILE A 152 9.53 7.61 -1.12
CA ILE A 152 10.42 8.20 -0.10
C ILE A 152 11.07 9.49 -0.61
N ASN A 153 11.50 9.53 -1.87
CA ASN A 153 12.20 10.67 -2.46
C ASN A 153 11.24 11.74 -3.00
N ARG A 154 9.93 11.47 -3.06
CA ARG A 154 8.92 12.43 -3.48
C ARG A 154 8.87 13.60 -2.50
N LYS A 155 9.08 14.81 -3.00
CA LYS A 155 8.87 16.04 -2.25
C LYS A 155 7.42 16.52 -2.45
N PRO A 156 6.59 16.63 -1.40
CA PRO A 156 5.25 17.19 -1.50
C PRO A 156 5.31 18.72 -1.69
N GLU A 157 4.36 19.28 -2.43
CA GLU A 157 4.22 20.75 -2.58
C GLU A 157 3.76 21.40 -1.26
N ILE A 158 2.88 20.71 -0.53
CA ILE A 158 2.44 21.08 0.81
C ILE A 158 3.18 20.17 1.80
N ASP A 159 4.34 20.63 2.27
CA ASP A 159 5.17 19.87 3.21
C ASP A 159 4.81 20.18 4.68
N ALA A 160 4.34 19.16 5.40
CA ALA A 160 4.02 19.28 6.82
C ALA A 160 5.24 19.22 7.75
N TYR A 161 6.38 18.73 7.25
CA TYR A 161 7.62 18.57 8.00
C TYR A 161 8.58 19.74 7.81
N ASP A 162 8.33 20.61 6.84
CA ASP A 162 9.09 21.85 6.66
C ASP A 162 8.94 22.76 7.89
N THR A 163 10.08 23.25 8.39
CA THR A 163 10.20 24.11 9.57
C THR A 163 10.59 25.54 9.22
N THR A 164 10.78 25.86 7.93
CA THR A 164 11.26 27.18 7.47
C THR A 164 10.18 28.26 7.44
N GLY A 165 8.89 27.87 7.48
CA GLY A 165 7.77 28.81 7.47
C GLY A 165 7.69 29.68 8.73
N LYS A 166 6.97 30.80 8.61
CA LYS A 166 6.77 31.78 9.70
C LYS A 166 5.95 31.18 10.85
N LYS A 167 6.29 31.59 12.07
CA LYS A 167 5.49 31.44 13.28
C LYS A 167 5.24 32.82 13.84
N LEU A 168 4.03 33.08 14.30
CA LEU A 168 3.73 34.31 15.03
C LEU A 168 3.74 34.01 16.53
N ASP A 169 4.12 35.00 17.33
CA ASP A 169 4.02 34.90 18.78
C ASP A 169 2.56 34.97 19.22
N ASP A 170 1.76 35.80 18.54
CA ASP A 170 0.33 35.96 18.75
C ASP A 170 -0.44 35.92 17.43
N ILE A 171 -1.61 35.30 17.44
CA ILE A 171 -2.49 35.12 16.28
C ILE A 171 -3.88 35.65 16.63
N ARG A 172 -4.34 36.67 15.91
CA ARG A 172 -5.65 37.31 16.14
C ARG A 172 -6.77 36.46 15.58
N GLY A 173 -6.54 35.82 14.43
CA GLY A 173 -7.50 34.95 13.77
C GLY A 173 -8.41 35.66 12.77
N ASP A 174 -7.94 36.74 12.14
CA ASP A 174 -8.62 37.36 11.00
C ASP A 174 -8.37 36.51 9.75
N ILE A 175 -9.42 35.92 9.17
CA ILE A 175 -9.29 35.02 8.01
C ILE A 175 -9.84 35.70 6.76
N GLU A 176 -9.10 35.63 5.66
CA GLU A 176 -9.50 36.23 4.38
C GLU A 176 -9.20 35.32 3.20
N LEU A 177 -10.21 35.03 2.38
CA LEU A 177 -10.06 34.40 1.07
C LEU A 177 -10.21 35.52 0.03
N LYS A 178 -9.20 35.71 -0.83
CA LYS A 178 -9.19 36.73 -1.89
C LYS A 178 -9.17 36.09 -3.26
N ASP A 179 -10.22 36.33 -4.03
CA ASP A 179 -10.36 35.97 -5.45
C ASP A 179 -9.92 34.52 -5.71
N VAL A 180 -10.40 33.60 -4.89
CA VAL A 180 -9.98 32.20 -4.90
C VAL A 180 -10.58 31.48 -6.10
N TYR A 181 -9.71 30.83 -6.89
CA TYR A 181 -10.07 29.90 -7.95
C TYR A 181 -9.60 28.49 -7.56
N PHE A 182 -10.53 27.53 -7.53
CA PHE A 182 -10.23 26.20 -7.03
C PHE A 182 -11.04 25.09 -7.72
N SER A 183 -10.37 23.97 -7.98
CA SER A 183 -10.94 22.67 -8.34
C SER A 183 -10.14 21.58 -7.62
N TYR A 184 -10.76 20.43 -7.31
CA TYR A 184 -10.04 19.34 -6.67
C TYR A 184 -9.14 18.63 -7.68
N PRO A 185 -7.92 18.18 -7.29
CA PRO A 185 -7.01 17.46 -8.20
C PRO A 185 -7.60 16.18 -8.82
N ALA A 186 -8.54 15.53 -8.13
CA ALA A 186 -9.24 14.35 -8.63
C ALA A 186 -10.24 14.67 -9.75
N ARG A 187 -10.66 15.93 -9.90
CA ARG A 187 -11.64 16.42 -10.88
C ARG A 187 -11.26 17.84 -11.32
N PRO A 188 -10.18 18.01 -12.10
CA PRO A 188 -9.64 19.32 -12.42
C PRO A 188 -10.60 20.20 -13.24
N ASP A 189 -11.46 19.58 -14.06
CA ASP A 189 -12.43 20.25 -14.93
C ASP A 189 -13.67 20.79 -14.17
N GLU A 190 -13.90 20.35 -12.93
CA GLU A 190 -15.01 20.81 -12.10
C GLU A 190 -14.54 21.98 -11.21
N HIS A 191 -14.76 23.22 -11.69
CA HIS A 191 -14.48 24.42 -10.91
C HIS A 191 -15.47 24.60 -9.77
N ILE A 192 -14.96 24.62 -8.53
CA ILE A 192 -15.76 24.85 -7.32
C ILE A 192 -15.86 26.34 -7.03
N PHE A 193 -14.73 27.04 -7.10
CA PHE A 193 -14.66 28.48 -6.92
C PHE A 193 -14.08 29.15 -8.16
N THR A 194 -14.70 30.25 -8.56
CA THR A 194 -14.33 31.07 -9.72
C THR A 194 -14.25 32.54 -9.30
N GLY A 195 -13.29 32.88 -8.45
CA GLY A 195 -13.16 34.23 -7.88
C GLY A 195 -13.95 34.42 -6.58
N PHE A 196 -13.87 33.44 -5.67
CA PHE A 196 -14.56 33.50 -4.39
C PHE A 196 -13.79 34.35 -3.38
N SER A 197 -14.47 35.31 -2.76
CA SER A 197 -13.91 36.19 -1.73
C SER A 197 -14.73 36.17 -0.45
N LEU A 198 -14.08 36.03 0.69
CA LEU A 198 -14.71 35.93 2.02
C LEU A 198 -13.79 36.52 3.08
N SER A 199 -14.32 37.38 3.94
CA SER A 199 -13.60 37.92 5.10
C SER A 199 -14.31 37.52 6.39
N ILE A 200 -13.55 37.01 7.35
CA ILE A 200 -14.02 36.56 8.66
C ILE A 200 -13.20 37.31 9.72
N PRO A 201 -13.76 38.37 10.33
CA PRO A 201 -13.07 39.09 11.39
C PRO A 201 -12.86 38.21 12.63
N SER A 202 -11.75 38.41 13.31
CA SER A 202 -11.43 37.77 14.58
C SER A 202 -12.54 37.94 15.63
N GLY A 203 -12.78 36.90 16.41
CA GLY A 203 -13.81 36.87 17.44
C GLY A 203 -15.26 36.75 16.94
N THR A 204 -15.46 36.62 15.62
CA THR A 204 -16.81 36.43 15.04
C THR A 204 -17.10 34.97 14.72
N THR A 205 -18.38 34.61 14.72
CA THR A 205 -18.86 33.30 14.27
C THR A 205 -19.53 33.45 12.92
N LEU A 206 -18.96 32.84 11.89
CA LEU A 206 -19.56 32.79 10.55
C LEU A 206 -20.34 31.50 10.34
N ALA A 207 -21.57 31.61 9.81
CA ALA A 207 -22.35 30.47 9.33
C ALA A 207 -22.39 30.46 7.80
N LEU A 208 -21.82 29.41 7.18
CA LEU A 208 -21.88 29.20 5.73
C LEU A 208 -23.09 28.32 5.37
N VAL A 209 -24.05 28.90 4.67
CA VAL A 209 -25.27 28.21 4.22
C VAL A 209 -25.32 28.11 2.69
N GLY A 210 -25.87 27.02 2.17
CA GLY A 210 -25.98 26.81 0.72
C GLY A 210 -26.31 25.37 0.37
N GLN A 211 -26.67 25.14 -0.90
CA GLN A 211 -27.04 23.82 -1.43
C GLN A 211 -25.89 22.80 -1.30
N SER A 212 -26.21 21.50 -1.32
CA SER A 212 -25.17 20.47 -1.34
C SER A 212 -24.24 20.67 -2.55
N GLY A 213 -22.93 20.50 -2.36
CA GLY A 213 -21.94 20.73 -3.42
C GLY A 213 -21.52 22.19 -3.65
N SER A 214 -22.08 23.17 -2.92
CA SER A 214 -21.75 24.60 -3.09
C SER A 214 -20.37 25.03 -2.59
N GLY A 215 -19.44 24.11 -2.31
CA GLY A 215 -18.08 24.43 -1.85
C GLY A 215 -17.93 24.77 -0.34
N LYS A 216 -18.97 24.63 0.50
CA LYS A 216 -18.88 24.94 1.94
C LYS A 216 -17.72 24.24 2.65
N SER A 217 -17.61 22.92 2.50
CA SER A 217 -16.50 22.14 3.08
C SER A 217 -15.16 22.43 2.40
N THR A 218 -15.18 22.94 1.18
CA THR A 218 -13.99 23.37 0.45
C THR A 218 -13.38 24.62 1.08
N VAL A 219 -14.18 25.57 1.57
CA VAL A 219 -13.67 26.72 2.35
C VAL A 219 -12.84 26.23 3.53
N ILE A 220 -13.37 25.28 4.30
CA ILE A 220 -12.66 24.68 5.45
C ILE A 220 -11.37 23.99 4.99
N SER A 221 -11.43 23.25 3.88
CA SER A 221 -10.26 22.53 3.34
C SER A 221 -9.12 23.47 2.90
N LEU A 222 -9.46 24.68 2.44
CA LEU A 222 -8.49 25.71 2.05
C LEU A 222 -7.92 26.44 3.27
N ILE A 223 -8.74 26.73 4.29
CA ILE A 223 -8.27 27.34 5.55
C ILE A 223 -7.31 26.40 6.29
N GLU A 224 -7.59 25.10 6.31
CA GLU A 224 -6.70 24.04 6.86
C GLU A 224 -5.47 23.75 5.98
N ARG A 225 -5.43 24.39 4.80
CA ARG A 225 -4.42 24.18 3.76
C ARG A 225 -4.22 22.69 3.45
N PHE A 226 -5.32 21.93 3.36
CA PHE A 226 -5.28 20.58 2.77
C PHE A 226 -5.10 20.65 1.25
N TYR A 227 -5.51 21.77 0.66
CA TYR A 227 -5.27 22.11 -0.73
C TYR A 227 -4.85 23.58 -0.81
N ASP A 228 -3.99 23.89 -1.78
CA ASP A 228 -3.72 25.27 -2.17
C ASP A 228 -4.66 25.66 -3.32
N PRO A 229 -5.14 26.91 -3.39
CA PRO A 229 -5.91 27.39 -4.53
C PRO A 229 -5.04 27.51 -5.79
N HIS A 230 -5.66 27.37 -6.97
CA HIS A 230 -4.97 27.56 -8.26
C HIS A 230 -4.57 29.02 -8.48
N SER A 231 -5.46 29.94 -8.08
CA SER A 231 -5.25 31.38 -8.11
C SER A 231 -5.99 32.04 -6.94
N GLY A 232 -5.56 33.23 -6.57
CA GLY A 232 -6.02 33.92 -5.36
C GLY A 232 -5.22 33.50 -4.12
N GLU A 233 -5.65 34.00 -2.96
CA GLU A 233 -4.91 33.85 -1.71
C GLU A 233 -5.85 33.50 -0.56
N VAL A 234 -5.33 32.73 0.40
CA VAL A 234 -5.97 32.49 1.69
C VAL A 234 -5.03 33.04 2.75
N LEU A 235 -5.51 33.98 3.53
CA LEU A 235 -4.73 34.77 4.46
C LEU A 235 -5.25 34.55 5.88
N ILE A 236 -4.33 34.53 6.83
CA ILE A 236 -4.62 34.64 8.26
C ILE A 236 -3.80 35.80 8.81
N ASP A 237 -4.46 36.75 9.46
CA ASP A 237 -3.90 38.02 9.96
C ASP A 237 -3.15 38.81 8.86
N GLY A 238 -3.66 38.73 7.62
CA GLY A 238 -3.07 39.40 6.45
C GLY A 238 -1.81 38.72 5.89
N ILE A 239 -1.40 37.57 6.42
CA ILE A 239 -0.27 36.78 5.92
C ILE A 239 -0.80 35.59 5.14
N ASN A 240 -0.23 35.32 3.97
CA ASN A 240 -0.66 34.19 3.14
C ASN A 240 -0.36 32.86 3.87
N LEU A 241 -1.33 31.94 3.88
CA LEU A 241 -1.18 30.60 4.47
C LEU A 241 0.04 29.82 3.95
N LYS A 242 0.51 30.14 2.74
CA LYS A 242 1.72 29.56 2.14
C LYS A 242 3.00 29.92 2.89
N GLU A 243 3.04 31.05 3.57
CA GLU A 243 4.22 31.56 4.28
C GLU A 243 4.37 31.00 5.70
N PHE A 244 3.31 30.45 6.28
CA PHE A 244 3.36 29.88 7.62
C PHE A 244 3.99 28.49 7.65
N GLN A 245 4.60 28.15 8.79
CA GLN A 245 4.92 26.75 9.07
C GLN A 245 3.61 25.95 9.24
N LEU A 246 3.39 24.97 8.36
CA LEU A 246 2.12 24.23 8.28
C LEU A 246 1.74 23.52 9.59
N ARG A 247 2.71 22.85 10.24
CA ARG A 247 2.48 22.18 11.53
C ARG A 247 2.10 23.17 12.64
N TRP A 248 2.67 24.37 12.61
CA TRP A 248 2.38 25.39 13.62
C TRP A 248 0.97 25.97 13.42
N ILE A 249 0.60 26.34 12.19
CA ILE A 249 -0.72 26.94 11.93
C ILE A 249 -1.85 25.94 12.18
N ARG A 250 -1.69 24.67 11.81
CA ARG A 250 -2.67 23.62 12.14
C ARG A 250 -2.79 23.36 13.64
N GLY A 251 -1.75 23.66 14.42
CA GLY A 251 -1.82 23.64 15.89
C GLY A 251 -2.64 24.79 16.49
N LYS A 252 -3.02 25.79 15.68
CA LYS A 252 -3.87 26.91 16.08
C LYS A 252 -5.32 26.78 15.59
N ILE A 253 -5.62 25.75 14.79
CA ILE A 253 -6.96 25.53 14.23
C ILE A 253 -7.53 24.22 14.79
N GLY A 254 -8.78 24.27 15.25
CA GLY A 254 -9.53 23.08 15.68
C GLY A 254 -10.60 22.72 14.65
N LEU A 255 -10.58 21.48 14.16
CA LEU A 255 -11.54 20.99 13.18
C LEU A 255 -12.45 19.90 13.79
N VAL A 256 -13.76 20.11 13.71
CA VAL A 256 -14.76 19.07 13.99
C VAL A 256 -15.41 18.67 12.66
N SER A 257 -15.14 17.43 12.23
CA SER A 257 -15.67 16.90 10.97
C SER A 257 -17.13 16.46 11.11
N GLN A 258 -17.88 16.50 9.99
CA GLN A 258 -19.29 16.07 9.95
C GLN A 258 -19.48 14.62 10.43
N GLU A 259 -18.56 13.73 10.06
CA GLU A 259 -18.48 12.36 10.55
C GLU A 259 -17.22 12.23 11.41
N PRO A 260 -17.32 12.26 12.75
CA PRO A 260 -16.15 12.14 13.61
C PRO A 260 -15.58 10.72 13.55
N VAL A 261 -14.26 10.61 13.40
CA VAL A 261 -13.53 9.35 13.39
C VAL A 261 -12.70 9.27 14.67
N LEU A 262 -12.84 8.17 15.41
CA LEU A 262 -12.01 7.86 16.57
C LEU A 262 -11.03 6.74 16.21
N PHE A 263 -9.82 6.83 16.73
CA PHE A 263 -8.86 5.74 16.65
C PHE A 263 -9.30 4.59 17.55
N ALA A 264 -8.96 3.37 17.16
CA ALA A 264 -9.20 2.15 17.95
C ALA A 264 -8.27 2.09 19.18
N SER A 265 -8.54 2.98 20.14
CA SER A 265 -7.79 3.20 21.38
C SER A 265 -8.75 3.65 22.50
N THR A 266 -8.23 3.98 23.68
CA THR A 266 -9.06 4.47 24.80
C THR A 266 -9.65 5.86 24.53
N ILE A 267 -10.66 6.26 25.33
CA ILE A 267 -11.24 7.61 25.27
C ILE A 267 -10.16 8.64 25.63
N ARG A 268 -9.42 8.39 26.72
CA ARG A 268 -8.27 9.21 27.12
C ARG A 268 -7.26 9.44 25.99
N GLU A 269 -6.85 8.37 25.30
CA GLU A 269 -5.86 8.47 24.21
C GLU A 269 -6.37 9.26 23.02
N ASN A 270 -7.64 9.10 22.64
CA ASN A 270 -8.25 9.89 21.58
C ASN A 270 -8.31 11.39 21.94
N ILE A 271 -8.59 11.75 23.20
CA ILE A 271 -8.59 13.15 23.64
C ILE A 271 -7.16 13.70 23.72
N ALA A 272 -6.23 12.93 24.29
CA ALA A 272 -4.82 13.30 24.38
C ALA A 272 -4.18 13.48 22.99
N TYR A 273 -4.71 12.85 21.95
CA TYR A 273 -4.26 13.06 20.57
C TYR A 273 -4.35 14.51 20.10
N GLY A 274 -5.30 15.29 20.66
CA GLY A 274 -5.51 16.70 20.29
C GLY A 274 -4.41 17.66 20.80
N LYS A 275 -3.67 17.29 21.85
CA LYS A 275 -2.60 18.11 22.42
C LYS A 275 -1.46 17.23 22.91
N GLN A 276 -0.25 17.46 22.39
CA GLN A 276 0.95 16.81 22.89
C GLN A 276 1.13 17.11 24.39
N ASP A 277 1.36 16.07 25.18
CA ASP A 277 1.56 16.14 26.63
C ASP A 277 0.34 16.66 27.43
N ALA A 278 -0.88 16.41 26.95
CA ALA A 278 -2.10 16.73 27.68
C ALA A 278 -2.14 16.04 29.06
N THR A 279 -2.31 16.83 30.13
CA THR A 279 -2.43 16.26 31.48
C THR A 279 -3.83 15.69 31.71
N LEU A 280 -3.98 14.85 32.73
CA LEU A 280 -5.28 14.26 33.06
C LEU A 280 -6.32 15.33 33.44
N GLU A 281 -5.87 16.41 34.09
CA GLU A 281 -6.69 17.55 34.48
C GLU A 281 -7.19 18.31 33.25
N GLU A 282 -6.33 18.55 32.27
CA GLU A 282 -6.71 19.19 31.00
C GLU A 282 -7.71 18.35 30.22
N ILE A 283 -7.50 17.02 30.20
CA ILE A 283 -8.42 16.08 29.55
C ILE A 283 -9.80 16.11 30.25
N ARG A 284 -9.84 16.13 31.59
CA ARG A 284 -11.09 16.25 32.35
C ARG A 284 -11.79 17.57 32.11
N ALA A 285 -11.05 18.69 32.10
CA ALA A 285 -11.61 19.99 31.80
C ALA A 285 -12.22 20.04 30.38
N ALA A 286 -11.53 19.46 29.40
CA ALA A 286 -12.03 19.38 28.02
C ALA A 286 -13.31 18.53 27.91
N THR A 287 -13.39 17.38 28.62
CA THR A 287 -14.61 16.55 28.62
C THR A 287 -15.78 17.22 29.33
N GLU A 288 -15.53 18.02 30.36
CA GLU A 288 -16.56 18.83 31.02
C GLU A 288 -17.11 19.91 30.08
N LEU A 289 -16.22 20.67 29.42
CA LEU A 289 -16.60 21.72 28.46
C LEU A 289 -17.37 21.16 27.26
N ALA A 290 -17.00 19.95 26.79
CA ALA A 290 -17.70 19.24 25.73
C ALA A 290 -18.98 18.54 26.20
N ASN A 291 -19.36 18.64 27.48
CA ASN A 291 -20.49 17.93 28.10
C ASN A 291 -20.41 16.39 27.93
N ALA A 292 -19.19 15.85 27.86
CA ALA A 292 -18.89 14.44 27.68
C ALA A 292 -18.61 13.69 29.00
N SER A 293 -18.18 14.40 30.05
CA SER A 293 -17.81 13.79 31.35
C SER A 293 -18.88 12.84 31.91
N LYS A 294 -20.15 13.27 31.90
CA LYS A 294 -21.29 12.52 32.45
C LYS A 294 -21.50 11.14 31.84
N PHE A 295 -21.24 10.93 30.56
CA PHE A 295 -21.42 9.61 29.93
C PHE A 295 -20.17 8.75 30.08
N ILE A 296 -18.98 9.38 30.07
CA ILE A 296 -17.71 8.70 30.28
C ILE A 296 -17.69 8.09 31.68
N ASP A 297 -18.09 8.84 32.72
CA ASP A 297 -18.12 8.36 34.10
C ASP A 297 -19.12 7.22 34.34
N LYS A 298 -20.14 7.09 33.49
CA LYS A 298 -21.10 5.97 33.54
C LYS A 298 -20.56 4.70 32.88
N MET A 299 -19.47 4.78 32.12
CA MET A 299 -18.86 3.60 31.52
C MET A 299 -18.08 2.80 32.57
N PRO A 300 -18.05 1.45 32.48
CA PRO A 300 -17.43 0.61 33.51
C PRO A 300 -15.95 0.91 33.78
N GLN A 301 -15.22 1.40 32.77
CA GLN A 301 -13.79 1.71 32.86
C GLN A 301 -13.51 3.22 32.89
N GLY A 302 -14.52 4.07 32.71
CA GLY A 302 -14.33 5.53 32.63
C GLY A 302 -13.46 5.97 31.45
N LEU A 303 -12.59 6.95 31.75
CA LEU A 303 -11.71 7.65 30.80
C LEU A 303 -10.49 6.82 30.35
#